data_AF-A0A6P1F5D5-F1
#
_entry.id   AF-A0A6P1F5D5-F1
#
_cell.length_a   1.000
_cell.length_b   1.000
_cell.length_c   1.000
_cell.angle_alpha   90.00
_cell.angle_beta   90.00
_cell.angle_gamma   90.00
#
_symmetry.space_group_name_H-M   'P 1'
#
loop_
_entity.id
_entity.type
_entity.pdbx_description
1 polymer ?
#
loop_
_entity_poly.entity_id
_entity_poly.type
_entity_poly.pdbx_seq_one_letter_code
_entity_poly.pdbx_strand_id
1 'polypeptide(L)'
;MGWNSWDCFGSSVTEDEVLANAEYLAEHLLPHGWDTVVVDIQWYEPDPGTSDYQEVSEPVLDDWGRPQPAVGRFPSAATGGFTALAARVHALGLRFGVHLMRGVPRRAAELGLPVLGSDATCADIADRGNVCPWNPDNYGVDMTVPGAQQYYDSVMAQLASWGVDFVKLDDVLYPPIQADEIAALSRAIDATGRPMVLSLSPGKQLSLENLDVLRDTAQMWRISDDFWDDWGHLQEQFQRAARWAPHQRPGAWADADMLPLGRIGVRAHVGEDRLSRFTPAEQRTLVTLWCLLRSPLMMGGHLPDTPPETLALLTNDDVLALLSSEGSREIVRDGDLVVWSAWRGDAQWRGVFWLGDAPRSYSAHLADLGCTGTPVDAWTGEPLPVADGAVALELPAHGAHLLRFA
;
A
#
# COMPACT_ATOMS: atom_id res chain seq x y z
N MET A 1 0.36 -6.08 6.99
CA MET A 1 -0.85 -5.23 6.99
C MET A 1 -0.53 -4.01 7.83
N GLY A 2 -1.13 -2.85 7.60
CA GLY A 2 -0.73 -1.64 8.31
C GLY A 2 -1.61 -0.44 8.09
N TRP A 3 -1.06 0.73 8.43
CA TRP A 3 -1.65 2.05 8.22
C TRP A 3 -0.66 2.93 7.47
N ASN A 4 -1.18 3.81 6.62
CA ASN A 4 -0.40 4.79 5.86
C ASN A 4 -1.08 6.17 5.95
N SER A 5 -0.28 7.23 6.10
CA SER A 5 -0.79 8.58 6.33
C SER A 5 -1.37 9.31 5.11
N TRP A 6 -1.21 8.79 3.89
CA TRP A 6 -1.54 9.53 2.66
C TRP A 6 -3.01 9.91 2.54
N ASP A 7 -3.95 8.97 2.66
CA ASP A 7 -5.35 9.28 2.38
C ASP A 7 -5.96 10.25 3.40
N CYS A 8 -5.47 10.24 4.65
CA CYS A 8 -5.94 11.15 5.69
C CYS A 8 -5.18 12.48 5.73
N PHE A 9 -3.85 12.47 5.62
CA PHE A 9 -3.00 13.64 5.89
C PHE A 9 -2.10 14.05 4.72
N GLY A 10 -2.22 13.40 3.57
CA GLY A 10 -1.42 13.70 2.38
C GLY A 10 0.07 13.71 2.71
N SER A 11 0.75 14.77 2.27
CA SER A 11 2.16 15.03 2.53
C SER A 11 2.43 15.68 3.90
N SER A 12 1.40 15.95 4.71
CA SER A 12 1.43 16.89 5.85
C SER A 12 1.28 16.26 7.23
N VAL A 13 1.40 14.94 7.35
CA VAL A 13 1.28 14.24 8.64
C VAL A 13 2.31 14.76 9.66
N THR A 14 1.91 14.78 10.93
CA THR A 14 2.74 15.16 12.09
C THR A 14 3.07 13.96 12.98
N GLU A 15 4.09 14.09 13.84
CA GLU A 15 4.49 13.03 14.77
C GLU A 15 3.36 12.59 15.70
N ASP A 16 2.61 13.54 16.26
CA ASP A 16 1.49 13.25 17.16
C ASP A 16 0.38 12.45 16.45
N GLU A 17 0.09 12.76 15.19
CA GLU A 17 -0.87 12.02 14.38
C GLU A 17 -0.37 10.60 14.07
N VAL A 18 0.91 10.43 13.73
CA VAL A 18 1.51 9.09 13.54
C VAL A 18 1.36 8.26 14.80
N LEU A 19 1.64 8.83 15.97
CA LEU A 19 1.59 8.13 17.26
C LEU A 19 0.15 7.80 17.67
N ALA A 20 -0.81 8.71 17.45
CA ALA A 20 -2.22 8.44 17.72
C ALA A 20 -2.73 7.24 16.89
N ASN A 21 -2.33 7.15 15.61
CA ASN A 21 -2.69 6.02 14.74
C ASN A 21 -1.94 4.75 15.14
N ALA A 22 -0.67 4.84 15.54
CA ALA A 22 0.12 3.71 16.01
C ALA A 22 -0.45 3.11 17.32
N GLU A 23 -0.80 3.95 18.29
CA GLU A 23 -1.41 3.52 19.57
C GLU A 23 -2.76 2.83 19.30
N TYR A 24 -3.59 3.41 18.45
CA TYR A 24 -4.86 2.82 18.05
C TYR A 24 -4.69 1.48 17.33
N LEU A 25 -3.76 1.43 16.36
CA LEU A 25 -3.46 0.21 15.61
C LEU A 25 -2.95 -0.91 16.53
N ALA A 26 -2.08 -0.58 17.49
CA ALA A 26 -1.58 -1.53 18.48
C ALA A 26 -2.69 -2.10 19.39
N GLU A 27 -3.63 -1.25 19.82
CA GLU A 27 -4.72 -1.67 20.71
C GLU A 27 -5.77 -2.53 19.97
N HIS A 28 -6.16 -2.14 18.77
CA HIS A 28 -7.37 -2.65 18.13
C HIS A 28 -7.13 -3.56 16.93
N LEU A 29 -6.00 -3.43 16.23
CA LEU A 29 -5.77 -4.11 14.96
C LEU A 29 -4.55 -5.06 14.99
N LEU A 30 -3.55 -4.80 15.83
CA LEU A 30 -2.39 -5.69 16.00
C LEU A 30 -2.76 -7.14 16.37
N PRO A 31 -3.77 -7.42 17.22
CA PRO A 31 -4.21 -8.79 17.47
C PRO A 31 -4.67 -9.56 16.22
N HIS A 32 -5.03 -8.83 15.15
CA HIS A 32 -5.48 -9.35 13.86
C HIS A 32 -4.40 -9.28 12.77
N GLY A 33 -3.15 -8.95 13.13
CA GLY A 33 -1.99 -8.96 12.23
C GLY A 33 -1.67 -7.63 11.53
N TRP A 34 -2.33 -6.53 11.91
CA TRP A 34 -1.97 -5.18 11.45
C TRP A 34 -0.81 -4.64 12.27
N ASP A 35 0.39 -4.61 11.67
CA ASP A 35 1.63 -4.42 12.42
C ASP A 35 2.52 -3.29 11.90
N THR A 36 2.14 -2.59 10.83
CA THR A 36 3.01 -1.62 10.15
C THR A 36 2.41 -0.21 10.16
N VAL A 37 3.20 0.80 10.53
CA VAL A 37 2.83 2.23 10.51
C VAL A 37 3.75 2.95 9.53
N VAL A 38 3.20 3.53 8.46
CA VAL A 38 3.97 4.18 7.39
C VAL A 38 3.72 5.68 7.36
N VAL A 39 4.79 6.46 7.50
CA VAL A 39 4.80 7.90 7.23
C VAL A 39 4.98 8.09 5.73
N ASP A 40 3.96 8.60 5.04
CA ASP A 40 3.98 8.80 3.59
C ASP A 40 4.81 10.04 3.18
N ILE A 41 4.73 10.42 1.90
CA ILE A 41 5.63 11.33 1.20
C ILE A 41 5.90 12.66 1.91
N GLN A 42 7.07 13.24 1.60
CA GLN A 42 7.44 14.60 1.97
C GLN A 42 7.50 14.86 3.48
N TRP A 43 7.76 13.83 4.29
CA TRP A 43 8.14 14.01 5.70
C TRP A 43 9.39 14.88 5.90
N TYR A 44 10.20 15.04 4.85
CA TYR A 44 11.37 15.91 4.79
C TYR A 44 11.05 17.36 4.39
N GLU A 45 9.86 17.66 3.91
CA GLU A 45 9.47 19.00 3.45
C GLU A 45 8.81 19.76 4.61
N PRO A 46 9.36 20.91 5.05
CA PRO A 46 8.77 21.70 6.13
C PRO A 46 7.40 22.28 5.79
N ASP A 47 7.18 22.64 4.53
CA ASP A 47 5.91 23.18 4.01
C ASP A 47 5.42 22.36 2.80
N PRO A 48 4.93 21.13 3.03
CA PRO A 48 4.64 20.17 1.98
C PRO A 48 3.34 20.48 1.18
N GLY A 49 2.68 21.60 1.48
CA GLY A 49 1.31 21.87 1.04
C GLY A 49 0.27 20.98 1.74
N THR A 50 -1.00 21.32 1.61
CA THR A 50 -2.12 20.55 2.19
C THR A 50 -3.04 19.91 1.15
N SER A 51 -2.82 20.20 -0.14
CA SER A 51 -3.62 19.71 -1.26
C SER A 51 -2.72 19.34 -2.44
N ASP A 52 -1.93 20.28 -2.94
CA ASP A 52 -0.92 19.99 -3.96
C ASP A 52 0.48 20.22 -3.40
N TYR A 53 1.46 19.57 -4.04
CA TYR A 53 2.88 19.84 -3.79
C TYR A 53 3.22 21.28 -4.17
N GLN A 54 4.12 21.90 -3.41
CA GLN A 54 4.70 23.18 -3.80
C GLN A 54 5.42 23.03 -5.15
N GLU A 55 5.36 24.06 -6.01
CA GLU A 55 6.07 24.05 -7.30
C GLU A 55 7.60 23.92 -7.14
N VAL A 56 8.11 24.39 -5.99
CA VAL A 56 9.52 24.34 -5.62
C VAL A 56 9.62 23.63 -4.28
N SER A 57 10.44 22.58 -4.24
CA SER A 57 10.76 21.79 -3.06
C SER A 57 11.96 22.38 -2.32
N GLU A 58 11.88 22.52 -1.01
CA GLU A 58 12.99 22.97 -0.14
C GLU A 58 13.14 21.96 1.03
N PRO A 59 13.55 20.73 0.71
CA PRO A 59 13.59 19.65 1.68
C PRO A 59 14.66 19.91 2.74
N VAL A 60 14.43 19.41 3.96
CA VAL A 60 15.49 19.35 4.97
C VAL A 60 16.48 18.26 4.55
N LEU A 61 17.74 18.64 4.37
CA LEU A 61 18.83 17.74 3.96
C LEU A 61 19.93 17.75 5.01
N ASP A 62 20.66 16.64 5.13
CA ASP A 62 21.95 16.64 5.81
C ASP A 62 23.10 17.07 4.88
N ASP A 63 24.32 17.12 5.43
CA ASP A 63 25.53 17.53 4.71
C ASP A 63 25.89 16.62 3.52
N TRP A 64 25.22 15.46 3.38
CA TRP A 64 25.44 14.46 2.33
C TRP A 64 24.30 14.42 1.31
N GLY A 65 23.37 15.39 1.37
CA GLY A 65 22.22 15.47 0.47
C GLY A 65 21.11 14.46 0.76
N ARG A 66 21.11 13.83 1.94
CA ARG A 66 20.08 12.84 2.33
C ARG A 66 18.91 13.54 3.04
N PRO A 67 17.65 13.23 2.67
CA PRO A 67 16.48 13.80 3.33
C PRO A 67 16.45 13.53 4.85
N GLN A 68 16.10 14.56 5.63
CA GLN A 68 15.92 14.51 7.09
C GLN A 68 14.49 14.92 7.45
N PRO A 69 13.91 14.42 8.56
CA PRO A 69 12.56 14.80 8.95
C PRO A 69 12.45 16.29 9.27
N ALA A 70 11.39 16.92 8.79
CA ALA A 70 11.09 18.30 9.10
C ALA A 70 10.72 18.43 10.59
N VAL A 71 11.65 18.97 11.40
CA VAL A 71 11.53 19.02 12.87
C VAL A 71 10.29 19.79 13.35
N GLY A 72 9.77 20.72 12.54
CA GLY A 72 8.50 21.41 12.85
C GLY A 72 7.28 20.49 12.88
N ARG A 73 7.32 19.37 12.13
CA ARG A 73 6.29 18.32 12.10
C ARG A 73 6.67 17.10 12.91
N PHE A 74 7.98 16.85 13.05
CA PHE A 74 8.55 15.73 13.81
C PHE A 74 9.54 16.23 14.88
N PRO A 75 9.05 16.79 16.01
CA PRO A 75 9.92 17.38 17.02
C PRO A 75 10.96 16.42 17.61
N SER A 76 10.66 15.12 17.68
CA SER A 76 11.61 14.12 18.18
C SER A 76 12.82 13.92 17.25
N ALA A 77 12.71 14.34 15.99
CA ALA A 77 13.79 14.24 15.00
C ALA A 77 14.86 15.32 15.16
N ALA A 78 14.69 16.27 16.09
CA ALA A 78 15.68 17.31 16.39
C ALA A 78 17.10 16.74 16.64
N THR A 79 17.18 15.51 17.16
CA THR A 79 18.43 14.75 17.29
C THR A 79 18.23 13.31 16.83
N GLY A 80 18.88 12.92 15.74
CA GLY A 80 18.91 11.52 15.31
C GLY A 80 17.81 11.07 14.34
N GLY A 81 17.16 11.99 13.63
CA GLY A 81 16.15 11.67 12.61
C GLY A 81 14.99 10.88 13.20
N PHE A 82 14.48 9.87 12.49
CA PHE A 82 13.33 9.09 12.97
C PHE A 82 13.61 8.09 14.08
N THR A 83 14.84 7.99 14.59
CA THR A 83 15.21 6.99 15.62
C THR A 83 14.25 6.98 16.82
N ALA A 84 13.89 8.16 17.33
CA ALA A 84 13.00 8.28 18.49
C ALA A 84 11.57 7.86 18.17
N LEU A 85 11.02 8.28 17.03
CA LEU A 85 9.68 7.91 16.58
C LEU A 85 9.59 6.39 16.30
N ALA A 86 10.55 5.83 15.56
CA ALA A 86 10.62 4.40 15.28
C ALA A 86 10.69 3.58 16.58
N ALA A 87 11.51 3.99 17.55
CA ALA A 87 11.60 3.32 18.84
C ALA A 87 10.27 3.34 19.61
N ARG A 88 9.49 4.43 19.53
CA ARG A 88 8.14 4.49 20.12
C ARG A 88 7.17 3.54 19.43
N VAL A 89 7.20 3.48 18.10
CA VAL A 89 6.38 2.55 17.31
C VAL A 89 6.76 1.10 17.63
N HIS A 90 8.05 0.77 17.70
CA HIS A 90 8.54 -0.55 18.09
C HIS A 90 8.14 -0.94 19.53
N ALA A 91 8.11 0.02 20.45
CA ALA A 91 7.68 -0.23 21.84
C ALA A 91 6.19 -0.62 21.94
N LEU A 92 5.38 -0.29 20.93
CA LEU A 92 4.00 -0.75 20.79
C LEU A 92 3.87 -2.15 20.17
N GLY A 93 5.00 -2.78 19.80
CA GLY A 93 5.02 -4.06 19.09
C GLY A 93 4.77 -3.93 17.59
N LEU A 94 4.87 -2.70 17.05
CA LEU A 94 4.64 -2.39 15.64
C LEU A 94 5.96 -2.22 14.88
N ARG A 95 5.85 -2.11 13.56
CA ARG A 95 6.91 -1.86 12.59
C ARG A 95 6.77 -0.45 12.04
N PHE A 96 7.89 0.22 11.83
CA PHE A 96 7.91 1.60 11.35
C PHE A 96 8.32 1.68 9.89
N GLY A 97 7.57 2.42 9.08
CA GLY A 97 7.83 2.60 7.66
C GLY A 97 7.88 4.07 7.25
N VAL A 98 8.61 4.33 6.17
CA VAL A 98 8.68 5.66 5.55
C VAL A 98 8.53 5.55 4.04
N HIS A 99 8.05 6.63 3.45
CA HIS A 99 8.08 6.86 2.02
C HIS A 99 9.42 7.46 1.56
N LEU A 100 9.83 7.19 0.34
CA LEU A 100 10.87 7.92 -0.39
C LEU A 100 10.45 8.17 -1.83
N MET A 101 10.76 9.37 -2.33
CA MET A 101 10.83 9.61 -3.76
C MET A 101 12.09 8.98 -4.35
N ARG A 102 11.98 8.33 -5.51
CA ARG A 102 13.14 7.93 -6.31
C ARG A 102 14.10 9.10 -6.52
N GLY A 103 15.39 8.80 -6.52
CA GLY A 103 16.41 9.71 -7.00
C GLY A 103 17.12 10.52 -5.90
N VAL A 104 17.73 11.63 -6.34
CA VAL A 104 18.49 12.56 -5.51
C VAL A 104 17.76 13.92 -5.45
N PRO A 105 17.64 14.57 -4.28
CA PRO A 105 17.02 15.88 -4.17
C PRO A 105 17.65 16.88 -5.14
N ARG A 106 16.80 17.59 -5.91
CA ARG A 106 17.27 18.62 -6.85
C ARG A 106 18.11 19.65 -6.13
N ARG A 107 17.69 20.01 -4.92
CA ARG A 107 18.41 20.93 -4.04
C ARG A 107 19.81 20.44 -3.67
N ALA A 108 19.99 19.15 -3.38
CA ALA A 108 21.30 18.57 -3.11
C ALA A 108 22.21 18.62 -4.34
N ALA A 109 21.67 18.32 -5.52
CA ALA A 109 22.39 18.38 -6.79
C ALA A 109 22.75 19.81 -7.21
N GLU A 110 21.91 20.80 -6.91
CA GLU A 110 22.19 22.23 -7.16
C GLU A 110 23.28 22.79 -6.25
N LEU A 111 23.28 22.37 -4.98
CA LEU A 111 24.30 22.74 -4.01
C LEU A 111 25.62 21.99 -4.19
N GLY A 112 25.63 20.92 -5.00
CA GLY A 112 26.81 20.08 -5.19
C GLY A 112 27.24 19.38 -3.90
N LEU A 113 26.28 18.96 -3.06
CA LEU A 113 26.57 18.29 -1.80
C LEU A 113 27.33 16.97 -2.05
N PRO A 114 28.30 16.60 -1.19
CA PRO A 114 29.08 15.39 -1.36
C PRO A 114 28.24 14.12 -1.19
N VAL A 115 28.57 13.05 -1.91
CA VAL A 115 28.02 11.72 -1.66
C VAL A 115 28.86 11.02 -0.60
N LEU A 116 28.23 10.60 0.50
CA LEU A 116 28.92 9.91 1.59
C LEU A 116 29.61 8.64 1.08
N GLY A 117 30.93 8.51 1.34
CA GLY A 117 31.72 7.35 0.94
C GLY A 117 32.15 7.33 -0.53
N SER A 118 32.07 8.47 -1.22
CA SER A 118 32.50 8.65 -2.61
C SER A 118 33.25 9.98 -2.79
N ASP A 119 34.04 10.09 -3.87
CA ASP A 119 34.62 11.37 -4.33
C ASP A 119 33.64 12.17 -5.21
N ALA A 120 32.48 11.62 -5.52
CA ALA A 120 31.42 12.25 -6.30
C ALA A 120 30.54 13.19 -5.46
N THR A 121 29.84 14.08 -6.13
CA THR A 121 28.79 14.94 -5.57
C THR A 121 27.40 14.51 -6.04
N CYS A 122 26.36 14.99 -5.36
CA CYS A 122 24.97 14.85 -5.80
C CYS A 122 24.74 15.45 -7.19
N ALA A 123 25.55 16.43 -7.61
CA ALA A 123 25.48 16.98 -8.97
C ALA A 123 26.02 16.01 -10.02
N ASP A 124 27.05 15.23 -9.68
CA ASP A 124 27.70 14.29 -10.60
C ASP A 124 26.82 13.08 -10.90
N ILE A 125 25.98 12.66 -9.94
CA ILE A 125 25.12 11.47 -10.07
C ILE A 125 23.70 11.80 -10.57
N ALA A 126 23.33 13.08 -10.68
CA ALA A 126 21.96 13.48 -11.02
C ALA A 126 21.67 13.35 -12.52
N ASP A 127 20.70 12.51 -12.88
CA ASP A 127 20.10 12.48 -14.21
C ASP A 127 19.02 13.55 -14.33
N ARG A 128 19.43 14.74 -14.78
CA ARG A 128 18.53 15.90 -14.94
C ARG A 128 17.50 15.72 -16.06
N GLY A 129 17.67 14.72 -16.93
CA GLY A 129 16.71 14.38 -17.99
C GLY A 129 15.58 13.45 -17.50
N ASN A 130 15.79 12.80 -16.35
CA ASN A 130 14.85 11.84 -15.77
C ASN A 130 14.23 12.44 -14.50
N VAL A 131 13.01 12.96 -14.61
CA VAL A 131 12.29 13.63 -13.52
C VAL A 131 10.94 12.99 -13.28
N CYS A 132 10.48 13.08 -12.04
CA CYS A 132 9.09 12.79 -11.72
C CYS A 132 8.17 13.87 -12.36
N PRO A 133 7.12 13.49 -13.11
CA PRO A 133 6.24 14.45 -13.77
C PRO A 133 5.20 15.10 -12.84
N TRP A 134 5.01 14.56 -11.64
CA TRP A 134 3.96 14.99 -10.69
C TRP A 134 4.51 15.50 -9.35
N ASN A 135 5.82 15.39 -9.10
CA ASN A 135 6.47 15.90 -7.90
C ASN A 135 7.84 16.55 -8.26
N PRO A 136 8.19 17.71 -7.68
CA PRO A 136 9.39 18.46 -8.08
C PRO A 136 10.65 18.14 -7.25
N ASP A 137 10.59 17.21 -6.29
CA ASP A 137 11.62 17.07 -5.24
C ASP A 137 12.97 16.58 -5.78
N ASN A 138 12.94 15.60 -6.69
CA ASN A 138 14.13 14.85 -7.08
C ASN A 138 14.45 14.92 -8.59
N TYR A 139 15.73 14.70 -8.91
CA TYR A 139 16.19 14.15 -10.19
C TYR A 139 16.39 12.65 -10.03
N GLY A 140 16.28 11.87 -11.11
CA GLY A 140 16.75 10.49 -11.12
C GLY A 140 18.26 10.41 -10.84
N VAL A 141 18.74 9.23 -10.45
CA VAL A 141 20.17 8.95 -10.29
C VAL A 141 20.67 8.17 -11.50
N ASP A 142 21.71 8.68 -12.17
CA ASP A 142 22.41 7.92 -13.22
C ASP A 142 23.20 6.78 -12.59
N MET A 143 22.66 5.58 -12.63
CA MET A 143 23.28 4.40 -12.02
C MET A 143 24.56 3.94 -12.71
N THR A 144 24.99 4.57 -13.81
CA THR A 144 26.20 4.22 -14.56
C THR A 144 27.45 4.96 -14.10
N VAL A 145 27.30 6.01 -13.28
CA VAL A 145 28.43 6.85 -12.85
C VAL A 145 28.95 6.49 -11.44
N PRO A 146 30.25 6.76 -11.14
CA PRO A 146 30.78 6.57 -9.80
C PRO A 146 30.02 7.40 -8.75
N GLY A 147 29.74 6.79 -7.59
CA GLY A 147 29.01 7.44 -6.49
C GLY A 147 27.51 7.15 -6.47
N ALA A 148 26.91 6.72 -7.58
CA ALA A 148 25.46 6.49 -7.64
C ALA A 148 24.99 5.42 -6.65
N GLN A 149 25.65 4.24 -6.62
CA GLN A 149 25.32 3.21 -5.64
C GLN A 149 25.64 3.64 -4.20
N GLN A 150 26.76 4.34 -3.98
CA GLN A 150 27.13 4.85 -2.65
C GLN A 150 26.09 5.82 -2.09
N TYR A 151 25.46 6.64 -2.95
CA TYR A 151 24.36 7.50 -2.54
C TYR A 151 23.19 6.67 -2.00
N TYR A 152 22.69 5.69 -2.75
CA TYR A 152 21.61 4.82 -2.28
C TYR A 152 21.99 3.97 -1.06
N ASP A 153 23.22 3.44 -1.01
CA ASP A 153 23.74 2.74 0.18
C ASP A 153 23.69 3.66 1.41
N SER A 154 24.06 4.93 1.26
CA SER A 154 24.07 5.91 2.35
C SER A 154 22.67 6.32 2.84
N VAL A 155 21.69 6.37 1.92
CA VAL A 155 20.28 6.67 2.23
C VAL A 155 19.66 5.47 2.95
N MET A 156 19.84 4.25 2.45
CA MET A 156 19.31 3.05 3.12
C MET A 156 19.98 2.81 4.47
N ALA A 157 21.30 3.02 4.58
CA ALA A 157 22.01 2.93 5.86
C ALA A 157 21.46 3.94 6.89
N GLN A 158 21.08 5.14 6.46
CA GLN A 158 20.42 6.13 7.32
C GLN A 158 19.06 5.61 7.82
N LEU A 159 18.20 5.14 6.93
CA LEU A 159 16.89 4.59 7.31
C LEU A 159 17.04 3.39 8.26
N ALA A 160 17.98 2.49 7.98
CA ALA A 160 18.29 1.36 8.85
C ALA A 160 18.79 1.80 10.23
N SER A 161 19.61 2.87 10.30
CA SER A 161 20.09 3.42 11.56
C SER A 161 18.98 4.02 12.42
N TRP A 162 17.91 4.50 11.79
CA TRP A 162 16.71 4.98 12.49
C TRP A 162 15.78 3.86 12.93
N GLY A 163 16.00 2.62 12.48
CA GLY A 163 15.11 1.50 12.79
C GLY A 163 13.90 1.36 11.85
N VAL A 164 13.98 1.87 10.61
CA VAL A 164 12.94 1.66 9.61
C VAL A 164 12.84 0.16 9.25
N ASP A 165 11.62 -0.35 9.06
CA ASP A 165 11.29 -1.74 8.72
C ASP A 165 10.60 -1.89 7.35
N PHE A 166 10.18 -0.77 6.76
CA PHE A 166 9.39 -0.71 5.55
C PHE A 166 9.69 0.59 4.78
N VAL A 167 9.95 0.47 3.48
CA VAL A 167 10.23 1.60 2.59
C VAL A 167 9.24 1.55 1.42
N LYS A 168 8.41 2.58 1.28
CA LYS A 168 7.59 2.81 0.08
C LYS A 168 8.36 3.73 -0.86
N LEU A 169 8.75 3.23 -2.02
CA LEU A 169 9.49 3.96 -3.04
C LEU A 169 8.55 4.38 -4.16
N ASP A 170 8.44 5.69 -4.39
CA ASP A 170 7.61 6.28 -5.44
C ASP A 170 8.39 6.67 -6.69
N ASP A 171 7.65 6.98 -7.76
CA ASP A 171 8.15 7.39 -9.08
C ASP A 171 8.96 6.29 -9.81
N VAL A 172 8.59 5.01 -9.61
CA VAL A 172 9.37 3.88 -10.17
C VAL A 172 8.63 2.93 -11.11
N LEU A 173 7.29 2.86 -11.08
CA LEU A 173 6.54 1.85 -11.88
C LEU A 173 5.78 2.40 -13.09
N TYR A 174 5.78 3.71 -13.32
CA TYR A 174 5.23 4.27 -14.57
C TYR A 174 6.10 3.85 -15.76
N PRO A 175 5.54 3.30 -16.86
CA PRO A 175 6.35 2.83 -17.98
C PRO A 175 7.15 3.96 -18.68
N PRO A 176 8.45 3.77 -18.97
CA PRO A 176 9.27 2.60 -18.60
C PRO A 176 9.61 2.59 -17.11
N ILE A 177 9.57 1.41 -16.48
CA ILE A 177 9.91 1.27 -15.05
C ILE A 177 11.37 1.66 -14.81
N GLN A 178 11.66 2.15 -13.61
CA GLN A 178 13.01 2.62 -13.21
C GLN A 178 13.86 1.46 -12.67
N ALA A 179 14.02 0.41 -13.49
CA ALA A 179 14.57 -0.89 -13.06
C ALA A 179 15.97 -0.80 -12.43
N ASP A 180 16.85 0.04 -12.97
CA ASP A 180 18.22 0.17 -12.47
C ASP A 180 18.25 0.77 -11.05
N GLU A 181 17.45 1.80 -10.79
CA GLU A 181 17.33 2.42 -9.46
C GLU A 181 16.60 1.52 -8.47
N ILE A 182 15.56 0.79 -8.90
CA ILE A 182 14.89 -0.23 -8.08
C ILE A 182 15.89 -1.29 -7.63
N ALA A 183 16.71 -1.81 -8.55
CA ALA A 183 17.73 -2.81 -8.23
C ALA A 183 18.83 -2.23 -7.33
N ALA A 184 19.21 -0.97 -7.50
CA ALA A 184 20.19 -0.30 -6.66
C ALA A 184 19.72 -0.12 -5.22
N LEU A 185 18.47 0.31 -5.03
CA LEU A 185 17.84 0.45 -3.72
C LEU A 185 17.64 -0.91 -3.03
N SER A 186 17.23 -1.94 -3.78
CA SER A 186 17.15 -3.31 -3.27
C SER A 186 18.50 -3.80 -2.72
N ARG A 187 19.59 -3.64 -3.49
CA ARG A 187 20.96 -3.95 -3.03
C ARG A 187 21.40 -3.10 -1.83
N ALA A 188 21.04 -1.83 -1.82
CA ALA A 188 21.36 -0.91 -0.73
C ALA A 188 20.66 -1.33 0.58
N ILE A 189 19.42 -1.82 0.51
CA ILE A 189 18.70 -2.42 1.65
C ILE A 189 19.46 -3.64 2.17
N ASP A 190 19.83 -4.57 1.30
CA ASP A 190 20.59 -5.78 1.68
C ASP A 190 21.92 -5.43 2.36
N ALA A 191 22.63 -4.42 1.85
CA ALA A 191 23.90 -3.95 2.41
C ALA A 191 23.79 -3.38 3.83
N THR A 192 22.61 -2.94 4.26
CA THR A 192 22.41 -2.46 5.64
C THR A 192 22.45 -3.57 6.68
N GLY A 193 22.16 -4.82 6.28
CA GLY A 193 21.96 -5.95 7.20
C GLY A 193 20.69 -5.88 8.05
N ARG A 194 19.84 -4.85 7.88
CA ARG A 194 18.53 -4.73 8.52
C ARG A 194 17.43 -5.16 7.54
N PRO A 195 16.55 -6.11 7.91
CA PRO A 195 15.38 -6.41 7.09
C PRO A 195 14.47 -5.19 6.95
N MET A 196 14.32 -4.68 5.72
CA MET A 196 13.37 -3.63 5.37
C MET A 196 12.55 -4.10 4.17
N VAL A 197 11.22 -4.07 4.30
CA VAL A 197 10.31 -4.40 3.20
C VAL A 197 10.35 -3.29 2.16
N LEU A 198 10.55 -3.63 0.89
CA LEU A 198 10.47 -2.67 -0.21
C LEU A 198 9.11 -2.75 -0.92
N SER A 199 8.42 -1.62 -0.95
CA SER A 199 7.16 -1.38 -1.65
C SER A 199 7.38 -0.40 -2.80
N LEU A 200 6.89 -0.70 -4.00
CA LEU A 200 7.10 0.13 -5.20
C LEU A 200 5.81 0.80 -5.67
N SER A 201 5.90 2.07 -6.08
CA SER A 201 4.76 2.92 -6.41
C SER A 201 5.17 4.07 -7.37
N PRO A 202 4.22 4.81 -7.95
CA PRO A 202 2.84 4.41 -8.24
C PRO A 202 2.82 3.50 -9.47
N GLY A 203 1.81 2.63 -9.59
CA GLY A 203 1.62 1.78 -10.75
C GLY A 203 0.72 2.43 -11.80
N LYS A 204 0.92 2.19 -13.10
CA LYS A 204 -0.11 2.45 -14.13
C LYS A 204 0.22 1.65 -15.37
N GLN A 205 -0.72 0.84 -15.84
CA GLN A 205 -0.49 -0.07 -16.98
C GLN A 205 0.74 -0.98 -16.80
N LEU A 206 1.06 -1.36 -15.55
CA LEU A 206 2.25 -2.18 -15.25
C LEU A 206 2.23 -3.49 -16.05
N SER A 207 3.27 -3.71 -16.85
CA SER A 207 3.41 -4.88 -17.71
C SER A 207 3.88 -6.10 -16.93
N LEU A 208 3.38 -7.30 -17.30
CA LEU A 208 3.84 -8.57 -16.70
C LEU A 208 5.24 -8.95 -17.18
N GLU A 209 5.78 -8.29 -18.20
CA GLU A 209 7.17 -8.48 -18.63
C GLU A 209 8.17 -8.14 -17.51
N ASN A 210 7.77 -7.26 -16.59
CA ASN A 210 8.60 -6.83 -15.46
C ASN A 210 8.46 -7.75 -14.23
N LEU A 211 7.64 -8.81 -14.31
CA LEU A 211 7.29 -9.63 -13.15
C LEU A 211 8.51 -10.23 -12.44
N ASP A 212 9.52 -10.68 -13.19
CA ASP A 212 10.72 -11.26 -12.61
C ASP A 212 11.57 -10.19 -11.90
N VAL A 213 11.78 -9.03 -12.53
CA VAL A 213 12.48 -7.89 -11.89
C VAL A 213 11.78 -7.46 -10.61
N LEU A 214 10.45 -7.33 -10.63
CA LEU A 214 9.67 -6.93 -9.45
C LEU A 214 9.83 -7.94 -8.30
N ARG A 215 9.76 -9.23 -8.61
CA ARG A 215 9.91 -10.32 -7.64
C ARG A 215 11.31 -10.45 -7.05
N ASP A 216 12.32 -10.10 -7.83
CA ASP A 216 13.71 -10.22 -7.42
C ASP A 216 14.17 -9.00 -6.62
N THR A 217 13.47 -7.88 -6.70
CA THR A 217 13.89 -6.61 -6.10
C THR A 217 12.99 -6.09 -4.98
N ALA A 218 11.70 -6.41 -4.98
CA ALA A 218 10.74 -5.86 -4.03
C ALA A 218 9.76 -6.90 -3.47
N GLN A 219 9.18 -6.59 -2.31
CA GLN A 219 8.17 -7.44 -1.69
C GLN A 219 6.76 -7.09 -2.14
N MET A 220 6.52 -5.84 -2.56
CA MET A 220 5.23 -5.44 -3.10
C MET A 220 5.34 -4.31 -4.13
N TRP A 221 4.39 -4.25 -5.07
CA TRP A 221 4.36 -3.25 -6.14
C TRP A 221 2.94 -2.89 -6.56
N ARG A 222 2.67 -1.60 -6.67
CA ARG A 222 1.37 -1.06 -7.09
C ARG A 222 1.00 -1.52 -8.50
N ILE A 223 -0.23 -2.01 -8.68
CA ILE A 223 -0.78 -2.43 -9.98
C ILE A 223 -1.75 -1.41 -10.59
N SER A 224 -2.05 -0.35 -9.86
CA SER A 224 -2.93 0.76 -10.24
C SER A 224 -2.29 2.10 -9.90
N ASP A 225 -2.83 3.13 -10.55
CA ASP A 225 -2.64 4.53 -10.13
C ASP A 225 -3.31 4.71 -8.76
N ASP A 226 -3.22 5.91 -8.17
CA ASP A 226 -3.72 6.13 -6.81
C ASP A 226 -5.19 5.74 -6.67
N PHE A 227 -5.46 4.87 -5.70
CA PHE A 227 -6.78 4.33 -5.43
C PHE A 227 -7.50 5.19 -4.40
N TRP A 228 -8.76 5.53 -4.69
CA TRP A 228 -9.58 6.39 -3.85
C TRP A 228 -10.99 5.82 -3.69
N ASP A 229 -11.76 6.45 -2.81
CA ASP A 229 -13.15 6.12 -2.47
C ASP A 229 -14.15 6.45 -3.61
N ASP A 230 -13.91 5.87 -4.77
CA ASP A 230 -14.70 6.00 -5.99
C ASP A 230 -15.04 4.60 -6.55
N TRP A 231 -16.32 4.38 -6.89
CA TRP A 231 -16.77 3.08 -7.40
C TRP A 231 -16.09 2.70 -8.72
N GLY A 232 -15.86 3.66 -9.62
CA GLY A 232 -15.17 3.41 -10.88
C GLY A 232 -13.75 2.90 -10.64
N HIS A 233 -13.03 3.49 -9.68
CA HIS A 233 -11.71 3.01 -9.27
C HIS A 233 -11.78 1.56 -8.75
N LEU A 234 -12.75 1.24 -7.89
CA LEU A 234 -12.93 -0.12 -7.35
C LEU A 234 -13.32 -1.12 -8.44
N GLN A 235 -14.20 -0.75 -9.36
CA GLN A 235 -14.61 -1.57 -10.49
C GLN A 235 -13.41 -1.91 -11.39
N GLU A 236 -12.54 -0.95 -11.68
CA GLU A 236 -11.32 -1.17 -12.47
C GLU A 236 -10.35 -2.16 -11.81
N GLN A 237 -10.29 -2.20 -10.48
CA GLN A 237 -9.41 -3.11 -9.75
C GLN A 237 -9.76 -4.57 -9.97
N PHE A 238 -11.01 -4.93 -10.31
CA PHE A 238 -11.34 -6.32 -10.62
C PHE A 238 -10.53 -6.89 -11.79
N GLN A 239 -10.33 -6.11 -12.84
CA GLN A 239 -9.56 -6.56 -14.02
C GLN A 239 -8.07 -6.67 -13.68
N ARG A 240 -7.54 -5.71 -12.91
CA ARG A 240 -6.15 -5.72 -12.44
C ARG A 240 -5.91 -6.90 -11.50
N ALA A 241 -6.78 -7.10 -10.52
CA ALA A 241 -6.74 -8.22 -9.61
C ALA A 241 -6.78 -9.56 -10.36
N ALA A 242 -7.72 -9.75 -11.29
CA ALA A 242 -7.83 -11.00 -12.06
C ALA A 242 -6.55 -11.33 -12.84
N ARG A 243 -5.88 -10.29 -13.38
CA ARG A 243 -4.60 -10.43 -14.07
C ARG A 243 -3.45 -10.78 -13.13
N TRP A 244 -3.40 -10.20 -11.94
CA TRP A 244 -2.23 -10.31 -11.04
C TRP A 244 -2.35 -11.42 -9.98
N ALA A 245 -3.55 -11.82 -9.57
CA ALA A 245 -3.78 -12.83 -8.54
C ALA A 245 -3.05 -14.17 -8.77
N PRO A 246 -2.96 -14.72 -10.00
CA PRO A 246 -2.22 -15.96 -10.26
C PRO A 246 -0.70 -15.84 -10.03
N HIS A 247 -0.15 -14.62 -9.96
CA HIS A 247 1.28 -14.36 -9.83
C HIS A 247 1.72 -14.09 -8.39
N GLN A 248 0.78 -13.97 -7.47
CA GLN A 248 1.03 -13.73 -6.05
C GLN A 248 1.72 -14.93 -5.38
N ARG A 249 2.81 -14.66 -4.65
CA ARG A 249 3.54 -15.68 -3.87
C ARG A 249 4.09 -15.06 -2.57
N PRO A 250 4.39 -15.87 -1.54
CA PRO A 250 5.03 -15.37 -0.33
C PRO A 250 6.25 -14.48 -0.65
N GLY A 251 6.21 -13.25 -0.18
CA GLY A 251 7.27 -12.25 -0.37
C GLY A 251 7.25 -11.51 -1.72
N ALA A 252 6.20 -11.65 -2.53
CA ALA A 252 6.07 -10.98 -3.82
C ALA A 252 4.59 -10.69 -4.11
N TRP A 253 4.17 -9.46 -3.79
CA TRP A 253 2.77 -9.06 -3.73
C TRP A 253 2.41 -7.93 -4.71
N ALA A 254 1.57 -8.24 -5.69
CA ALA A 254 0.82 -7.23 -6.41
C ALA A 254 -0.08 -6.46 -5.43
N ASP A 255 0.07 -5.14 -5.43
CA ASP A 255 -0.57 -4.23 -4.48
C ASP A 255 -1.67 -3.43 -5.17
N ALA A 256 -2.91 -3.65 -4.73
CA ALA A 256 -4.09 -2.90 -5.17
C ALA A 256 -4.24 -1.54 -4.47
N ASP A 257 -3.21 -1.10 -3.74
CA ASP A 257 -3.11 0.18 -3.05
C ASP A 257 -3.87 0.20 -1.71
N MET A 258 -3.76 1.35 -1.03
CA MET A 258 -4.34 1.62 0.28
C MET A 258 -5.86 1.48 0.30
N LEU A 259 -6.41 1.33 1.50
CA LEU A 259 -7.83 1.24 1.78
C LEU A 259 -8.35 2.64 2.18
N PRO A 260 -9.05 3.38 1.30
CA PRO A 260 -9.60 4.70 1.57
C PRO A 260 -10.89 4.56 2.39
N LEU A 261 -10.78 3.96 3.58
CA LEU A 261 -11.85 3.67 4.53
C LEU A 261 -11.75 4.62 5.73
N GLY A 262 -12.84 4.77 6.48
CA GLY A 262 -12.85 5.63 7.67
C GLY A 262 -12.81 7.12 7.32
N ARG A 263 -12.20 7.94 8.18
CA ARG A 263 -12.05 9.39 7.96
C ARG A 263 -10.80 9.69 7.13
N ILE A 264 -10.98 10.23 5.94
CA ILE A 264 -9.93 10.57 4.97
C ILE A 264 -10.06 12.03 4.54
N GLY A 265 -9.07 12.56 3.82
CA GLY A 265 -9.11 13.92 3.27
C GLY A 265 -8.95 15.03 4.30
N VAL A 266 -8.51 14.73 5.54
CA VAL A 266 -8.32 15.74 6.60
C VAL A 266 -7.40 16.84 6.09
N ARG A 267 -6.28 16.45 5.45
CA ARG A 267 -5.36 17.32 4.70
C ARG A 267 -4.72 16.54 3.54
N ALA A 268 -5.50 16.16 2.54
CA ALA A 268 -5.01 15.28 1.47
C ALA A 268 -5.15 15.90 0.08
N HIS A 269 -4.49 15.26 -0.89
CA HIS A 269 -4.54 15.66 -2.30
C HIS A 269 -5.93 15.55 -2.92
N VAL A 270 -6.70 14.52 -2.52
CA VAL A 270 -8.02 14.26 -3.10
C VAL A 270 -9.16 14.57 -2.12
N GLY A 271 -9.89 15.63 -2.47
CA GLY A 271 -11.12 16.05 -1.81
C GLY A 271 -10.90 16.76 -0.48
N GLU A 272 -11.99 16.90 0.28
CA GLU A 272 -12.02 17.53 1.61
C GLU A 272 -12.21 16.46 2.70
N ASP A 273 -12.10 16.87 3.96
CA ASP A 273 -12.30 16.04 5.16
C ASP A 273 -13.67 15.37 5.14
N ARG A 274 -13.67 14.03 5.16
CA ARG A 274 -14.87 13.22 5.01
C ARG A 274 -14.70 11.84 5.61
N LEU A 275 -15.83 11.18 5.84
CA LEU A 275 -15.84 9.71 5.83
C LEU A 275 -15.79 9.22 4.37
N SER A 276 -15.15 8.07 4.16
CA SER A 276 -15.12 7.37 2.86
C SER A 276 -16.48 7.39 2.18
N ARG A 277 -16.50 7.74 0.89
CA ARG A 277 -17.71 7.76 0.06
C ARG A 277 -18.23 6.37 -0.28
N PHE A 278 -17.44 5.32 -0.04
CA PHE A 278 -17.90 3.95 -0.25
C PHE A 278 -19.08 3.62 0.69
N THR A 279 -20.17 3.16 0.09
CA THR A 279 -21.30 2.56 0.80
C THR A 279 -20.84 1.32 1.57
N PRO A 280 -21.59 0.86 2.59
CA PRO A 280 -21.24 -0.38 3.31
C PRO A 280 -21.06 -1.60 2.40
N ALA A 281 -21.82 -1.68 1.31
CA ALA A 281 -21.70 -2.75 0.31
C ALA A 281 -20.36 -2.67 -0.44
N GLU A 282 -19.97 -1.46 -0.86
CA GLU A 282 -18.68 -1.22 -1.55
C GLU A 282 -17.49 -1.44 -0.61
N GLN A 283 -17.58 -1.04 0.66
CA GLN A 283 -16.52 -1.31 1.65
C GLN A 283 -16.31 -2.83 1.84
N ARG A 284 -17.40 -3.60 1.90
CA ARG A 284 -17.33 -5.07 1.95
C ARG A 284 -16.74 -5.65 0.67
N THR A 285 -17.16 -5.15 -0.49
CA THR A 285 -16.62 -5.54 -1.80
C THR A 285 -15.11 -5.28 -1.90
N LEU A 286 -14.66 -4.10 -1.46
CA LEU A 286 -13.27 -3.68 -1.39
C LEU A 286 -12.43 -4.67 -0.58
N VAL A 287 -12.79 -4.87 0.71
CA VAL A 287 -12.01 -5.74 1.60
C VAL A 287 -12.02 -7.19 1.11
N THR A 288 -13.15 -7.67 0.60
CA THR A 288 -13.27 -9.04 0.06
C THR A 288 -12.34 -9.23 -1.16
N LEU A 289 -12.34 -8.29 -2.11
CA LEU A 289 -11.48 -8.37 -3.30
C LEU A 289 -9.99 -8.28 -2.93
N TRP A 290 -9.62 -7.37 -2.03
CA TRP A 290 -8.22 -7.22 -1.58
C TRP A 290 -7.71 -8.49 -0.89
N CYS A 291 -8.53 -9.08 -0.02
CA CYS A 291 -8.20 -10.32 0.66
C CYS A 291 -8.07 -11.50 -0.32
N LEU A 292 -9.00 -11.62 -1.28
CA LEU A 292 -8.90 -12.63 -2.34
C LEU A 292 -7.66 -12.42 -3.21
N LEU A 293 -7.36 -11.20 -3.63
CA LEU A 293 -6.14 -10.88 -4.36
C LEU A 293 -4.88 -11.18 -3.53
N ARG A 294 -4.99 -11.26 -2.20
CA ARG A 294 -3.85 -11.24 -1.26
C ARG A 294 -3.03 -9.97 -1.41
N SER A 295 -3.72 -8.85 -1.67
CA SER A 295 -3.11 -7.52 -1.67
C SER A 295 -2.60 -7.22 -0.26
N PRO A 296 -1.48 -6.49 -0.12
CA PRO A 296 -1.18 -5.78 1.11
C PRO A 296 -2.40 -4.95 1.53
N LEU A 297 -2.71 -4.96 2.82
CA LEU A 297 -3.77 -4.14 3.39
C LEU A 297 -3.13 -2.99 4.15
N MET A 298 -3.31 -1.77 3.66
CA MET A 298 -2.85 -0.54 4.31
C MET A 298 -4.05 0.39 4.52
N MET A 299 -4.48 0.60 5.76
CA MET A 299 -5.54 1.54 6.09
C MET A 299 -5.08 2.98 5.81
N GLY A 300 -5.84 3.73 5.02
CA GLY A 300 -5.53 5.14 4.71
C GLY A 300 -6.22 6.16 5.61
N GLY A 301 -7.33 5.78 6.26
CA GLY A 301 -8.08 6.69 7.14
C GLY A 301 -7.43 6.93 8.49
N HIS A 302 -7.83 8.03 9.13
CA HIS A 302 -7.50 8.35 10.51
C HIS A 302 -8.17 7.33 11.45
N LEU A 303 -7.38 6.40 11.98
CA LEU A 303 -7.84 5.25 12.76
C LEU A 303 -8.68 5.64 13.99
N PRO A 304 -8.25 6.61 14.84
CA PRO A 304 -9.03 7.02 16.01
C PRO A 304 -10.43 7.54 15.68
N ASP A 305 -10.63 8.13 14.49
CA ASP A 305 -11.91 8.66 14.03
C ASP A 305 -12.65 7.72 13.06
N THR A 306 -12.14 6.49 12.87
CA THR A 306 -12.78 5.52 11.98
C THR A 306 -14.01 4.92 12.67
N PRO A 307 -15.19 4.87 12.02
CA PRO A 307 -16.38 4.29 12.60
C PRO A 307 -16.19 2.80 12.98
N PRO A 308 -16.74 2.33 14.12
CA PRO A 308 -16.59 0.95 14.56
C PRO A 308 -17.06 -0.10 13.53
N GLU A 309 -18.10 0.21 12.77
CA GLU A 309 -18.61 -0.65 11.69
C GLU A 309 -17.59 -0.84 10.55
N THR A 310 -16.77 0.17 10.26
CA THR A 310 -15.67 0.06 9.29
C THR A 310 -14.52 -0.74 9.88
N LEU A 311 -14.19 -0.55 11.16
CA LEU A 311 -13.15 -1.34 11.85
C LEU A 311 -13.52 -2.82 11.97
N ALA A 312 -14.81 -3.14 12.11
CA ALA A 312 -15.29 -4.52 12.10
C ALA A 312 -14.96 -5.25 10.77
N LEU A 313 -14.84 -4.52 9.66
CA LEU A 313 -14.40 -5.12 8.38
C LEU A 313 -12.93 -5.55 8.42
N LEU A 314 -12.11 -4.87 9.23
CA LEU A 314 -10.66 -5.06 9.32
C LEU A 314 -10.25 -6.07 10.40
N THR A 315 -11.19 -6.56 11.20
CA THR A 315 -10.96 -7.44 12.36
C THR A 315 -11.65 -8.81 12.25
N ASN A 316 -12.20 -9.14 11.07
CA ASN A 316 -12.79 -10.45 10.82
C ASN A 316 -11.71 -11.47 10.40
N ASP A 317 -11.28 -12.31 11.34
CA ASP A 317 -10.22 -13.31 11.13
C ASP A 317 -10.56 -14.36 10.06
N ASP A 318 -11.83 -14.67 9.82
CA ASP A 318 -12.23 -15.63 8.77
C ASP A 318 -12.05 -15.03 7.37
N VAL A 319 -12.28 -13.73 7.23
CA VAL A 319 -11.99 -12.99 6.00
C VAL A 319 -10.48 -12.80 5.84
N LEU A 320 -9.77 -12.39 6.89
CA LEU A 320 -8.32 -12.17 6.85
C LEU A 320 -7.53 -13.45 6.58
N ALA A 321 -8.09 -14.62 6.89
CA ALA A 321 -7.48 -15.91 6.55
C ALA A 321 -7.19 -16.07 5.04
N LEU A 322 -7.95 -15.39 4.17
CA LEU A 322 -7.71 -15.34 2.72
C LEU A 322 -6.34 -14.78 2.35
N LEU A 323 -5.72 -13.92 3.16
CA LEU A 323 -4.38 -13.39 2.87
C LEU A 323 -3.31 -14.49 2.80
N SER A 324 -3.60 -15.65 3.40
CA SER A 324 -2.77 -16.85 3.37
C SER A 324 -3.30 -17.96 2.45
N SER A 325 -4.30 -17.67 1.62
CA SER A 325 -4.89 -18.65 0.72
C SER A 325 -4.03 -18.92 -0.52
N GLU A 326 -4.44 -19.93 -1.27
CA GLU A 326 -3.89 -20.35 -2.55
C GLU A 326 -5.00 -20.38 -3.61
N GLY A 327 -4.60 -20.57 -4.87
CA GLY A 327 -5.53 -20.74 -5.99
C GLY A 327 -6.41 -19.53 -6.27
N SER A 328 -6.05 -18.34 -5.76
CA SER A 328 -6.82 -17.12 -5.99
C SER A 328 -6.91 -16.77 -7.47
N ARG A 329 -8.13 -16.75 -7.99
CA ARG A 329 -8.43 -16.35 -9.37
C ARG A 329 -9.91 -16.04 -9.56
N GLU A 330 -10.18 -15.21 -10.54
CA GLU A 330 -11.50 -15.09 -11.16
C GLU A 330 -11.85 -16.41 -11.88
N ILE A 331 -13.05 -16.94 -11.63
CA ILE A 331 -13.55 -18.18 -12.25
C ILE A 331 -14.79 -17.96 -13.12
N VAL A 332 -15.56 -16.91 -12.86
CA VAL A 332 -16.72 -16.52 -13.67
C VAL A 332 -16.74 -15.00 -13.83
N ARG A 333 -16.98 -14.54 -15.05
CA ARG A 333 -17.38 -13.17 -15.36
C ARG A 333 -18.48 -13.19 -16.41
N ASP A 334 -19.65 -12.71 -16.03
CA ASP A 334 -20.82 -12.59 -16.90
C ASP A 334 -21.48 -11.23 -16.68
N GLY A 335 -21.15 -10.28 -17.55
CA GLY A 335 -21.48 -8.87 -17.34
C GLY A 335 -20.93 -8.37 -16.00
N ASP A 336 -21.83 -7.88 -15.15
CA ASP A 336 -21.50 -7.35 -13.82
C ASP A 336 -21.41 -8.43 -12.73
N LEU A 337 -21.69 -9.70 -13.04
CA LEU A 337 -21.46 -10.80 -12.10
C LEU A 337 -20.01 -11.26 -12.19
N VAL A 338 -19.31 -11.28 -11.06
CA VAL A 338 -17.95 -11.80 -10.96
C VAL A 338 -17.87 -12.81 -9.82
N VAL A 339 -17.26 -13.96 -10.08
CA VAL A 339 -17.01 -14.98 -9.05
C VAL A 339 -15.53 -15.31 -8.98
N TRP A 340 -15.01 -15.28 -7.76
CA TRP A 340 -13.63 -15.61 -7.42
C TRP A 340 -13.55 -16.91 -6.64
N SER A 341 -12.41 -17.59 -6.73
CA SER A 341 -12.09 -18.80 -5.98
C SER A 341 -10.78 -18.62 -5.22
N ALA A 342 -10.71 -19.17 -4.02
CA ALA A 342 -9.50 -19.36 -3.23
C ALA A 342 -9.64 -20.59 -2.33
N TRP A 343 -8.54 -21.13 -1.83
CA TRP A 343 -8.57 -22.27 -0.89
C TRP A 343 -7.35 -22.27 0.04
N ARG A 344 -7.44 -22.96 1.18
CA ARG A 344 -6.34 -23.15 2.15
C ARG A 344 -6.61 -24.42 2.94
N GLY A 345 -5.76 -25.44 2.74
CA GLY A 345 -6.08 -26.78 3.22
C GLY A 345 -7.39 -27.25 2.61
N ASP A 346 -8.32 -27.73 3.45
CA ASP A 346 -9.64 -28.19 3.00
C ASP A 346 -10.65 -27.04 2.80
N ALA A 347 -10.41 -25.89 3.43
CA ALA A 347 -11.30 -24.74 3.33
C ALA A 347 -11.26 -24.10 1.93
N GLN A 348 -12.43 -23.81 1.38
CA GLN A 348 -12.60 -23.16 0.08
C GLN A 348 -13.44 -21.90 0.21
N TRP A 349 -13.02 -20.81 -0.43
CA TRP A 349 -13.75 -19.55 -0.48
C TRP A 349 -14.25 -19.23 -1.88
N ARG A 350 -15.44 -18.65 -1.97
CA ARG A 350 -16.01 -18.07 -3.19
C ARG A 350 -16.49 -16.66 -2.93
N GLY A 351 -15.80 -15.68 -3.51
CA GLY A 351 -16.29 -14.30 -3.55
C GLY A 351 -17.27 -14.15 -4.69
N VAL A 352 -18.53 -13.87 -4.40
CA VAL A 352 -19.58 -13.60 -5.39
C VAL A 352 -19.89 -12.12 -5.35
N PHE A 353 -19.56 -11.41 -6.43
CA PHE A 353 -19.65 -9.96 -6.54
C PHE A 353 -20.69 -9.56 -7.57
N TRP A 354 -21.44 -8.51 -7.26
CA TRP A 354 -22.32 -7.85 -8.21
C TRP A 354 -21.87 -6.41 -8.43
N LEU A 355 -21.42 -6.11 -9.64
CA LEU A 355 -20.88 -4.79 -10.01
C LEU A 355 -21.95 -3.84 -10.58
N GLY A 356 -23.22 -4.26 -10.62
CA GLY A 356 -24.30 -3.47 -11.22
C GLY A 356 -24.90 -2.46 -10.24
N ASP A 357 -25.47 -1.39 -10.80
CA ASP A 357 -26.00 -0.23 -10.05
C ASP A 357 -27.32 -0.50 -9.30
N ALA A 358 -27.95 -1.66 -9.52
CA ALA A 358 -29.21 -2.05 -8.88
C ALA A 358 -29.08 -3.44 -8.22
N PRO A 359 -29.70 -3.71 -7.06
CA PRO A 359 -29.63 -5.01 -6.42
C PRO A 359 -30.07 -6.16 -7.32
N ARG A 360 -29.50 -7.35 -7.10
CA ARG A 360 -29.77 -8.57 -7.87
C ARG A 360 -29.93 -9.77 -6.95
N SER A 361 -31.06 -10.47 -7.07
CA SER A 361 -31.20 -11.83 -6.56
C SER A 361 -30.49 -12.79 -7.53
N TYR A 362 -29.59 -13.61 -7.00
CA TYR A 362 -28.78 -14.55 -7.77
C TYR A 362 -28.82 -15.94 -7.14
N SER A 363 -29.12 -16.96 -7.94
CA SER A 363 -29.03 -18.36 -7.52
C SER A 363 -27.72 -18.93 -8.03
N ALA A 364 -26.76 -19.14 -7.12
CA ALA A 364 -25.45 -19.70 -7.44
C ALA A 364 -25.49 -21.22 -7.32
N HIS A 365 -25.44 -21.93 -8.44
CA HIS A 365 -25.39 -23.39 -8.41
C HIS A 365 -24.00 -23.84 -7.93
N LEU A 366 -23.94 -24.81 -7.01
CA LEU A 366 -22.70 -25.25 -6.39
C LEU A 366 -21.70 -25.82 -7.42
N ALA A 367 -22.19 -26.39 -8.53
CA ALA A 367 -21.34 -26.84 -9.63
C ALA A 367 -20.61 -25.69 -10.34
N ASP A 368 -21.23 -24.52 -10.49
CA ASP A 368 -20.60 -23.33 -11.10
C ASP A 368 -19.52 -22.75 -10.17
N LEU A 369 -19.74 -22.90 -8.87
CA LEU A 369 -18.75 -22.59 -7.83
C LEU A 369 -17.65 -23.66 -7.75
N GLY A 370 -17.84 -24.84 -8.32
CA GLY A 370 -16.93 -25.98 -8.12
C GLY A 370 -16.79 -26.38 -6.64
N CYS A 371 -17.87 -26.25 -5.86
CA CYS A 371 -17.93 -26.62 -4.44
C CYS A 371 -19.07 -27.62 -4.20
N THR A 372 -19.07 -28.24 -3.02
CA THR A 372 -20.18 -29.08 -2.53
C THR A 372 -20.44 -28.74 -1.06
N GLY A 373 -21.59 -29.18 -0.54
CA GLY A 373 -21.96 -28.93 0.86
C GLY A 373 -22.63 -27.57 1.08
N THR A 374 -22.81 -27.23 2.35
CA THR A 374 -23.50 -26.00 2.78
C THR A 374 -22.48 -24.89 3.02
N PRO A 375 -22.52 -23.77 2.28
CA PRO A 375 -21.63 -22.66 2.55
C PRO A 375 -22.00 -21.93 3.84
N VAL A 376 -21.00 -21.28 4.44
CA VAL A 376 -21.14 -20.27 5.48
C VAL A 376 -20.76 -18.93 4.88
N ASP A 377 -21.53 -17.86 5.12
CA ASP A 377 -21.06 -16.51 4.80
C ASP A 377 -19.96 -16.11 5.79
N ALA A 378 -18.74 -15.90 5.29
CA ALA A 378 -17.56 -15.58 6.11
C ALA A 378 -17.68 -14.22 6.83
N TRP A 379 -18.53 -13.31 6.34
CA TRP A 379 -18.75 -12.02 7.00
C TRP A 379 -19.66 -12.13 8.21
N THR A 380 -20.67 -13.02 8.18
CA THR A 380 -21.67 -13.14 9.25
C THR A 380 -21.49 -14.40 10.12
N GLY A 381 -20.76 -15.40 9.62
CA GLY A 381 -20.66 -16.73 10.21
C GLY A 381 -21.91 -17.58 10.06
N GLU A 382 -22.90 -17.13 9.28
CA GLU A 382 -24.18 -17.82 9.14
C GLU A 382 -24.14 -18.85 8.00
N PRO A 383 -24.65 -20.08 8.21
CA PRO A 383 -24.82 -21.04 7.14
C PRO A 383 -25.92 -20.59 6.17
N LEU A 384 -25.67 -20.69 4.87
CA LEU A 384 -26.65 -20.36 3.83
C LEU A 384 -27.31 -21.64 3.31
N PRO A 385 -28.66 -21.70 3.27
CA PRO A 385 -29.37 -22.89 2.85
C PRO A 385 -29.11 -23.23 1.39
N VAL A 386 -28.95 -24.53 1.12
CA VAL A 386 -28.82 -25.06 -0.24
C VAL A 386 -30.12 -25.77 -0.61
N ALA A 387 -30.72 -25.36 -1.71
CA ALA A 387 -31.90 -25.99 -2.30
C ALA A 387 -31.62 -26.32 -3.77
N ASP A 388 -31.95 -27.54 -4.18
CA ASP A 388 -31.74 -28.02 -5.56
C ASP A 388 -30.30 -27.80 -6.09
N GLY A 389 -29.32 -27.96 -5.20
CA GLY A 389 -27.90 -27.79 -5.55
C GLY A 389 -27.43 -26.34 -5.70
N ALA A 390 -28.24 -25.35 -5.31
CA ALA A 390 -27.89 -23.93 -5.40
C ALA A 390 -28.10 -23.19 -4.07
N VAL A 391 -27.37 -22.09 -3.90
CA VAL A 391 -27.55 -21.12 -2.82
C VAL A 391 -28.15 -19.82 -3.40
N ALA A 392 -29.20 -19.33 -2.75
CA ALA A 392 -29.80 -18.04 -3.10
C ALA A 392 -29.06 -16.90 -2.39
N LEU A 393 -28.66 -15.89 -3.14
CA LEU A 393 -27.91 -14.73 -2.68
C LEU A 393 -28.66 -13.45 -3.08
N GLU A 394 -28.82 -12.55 -2.12
CA GLU A 394 -29.34 -11.21 -2.37
C GLU A 394 -28.17 -10.23 -2.41
N LEU A 395 -27.72 -9.88 -3.61
CA LEU A 395 -26.58 -9.00 -3.82
C LEU A 395 -27.06 -7.56 -3.89
N PRO A 396 -26.67 -6.67 -2.94
CA PRO A 396 -26.88 -5.24 -3.10
C PRO A 396 -26.20 -4.71 -4.37
N ALA A 397 -26.60 -3.52 -4.82
CA ALA A 397 -25.79 -2.79 -5.80
C ALA A 397 -24.35 -2.70 -5.27
N HIS A 398 -23.39 -3.07 -6.12
CA HIS A 398 -21.95 -3.05 -5.80
C HIS A 398 -21.54 -3.99 -4.66
N GLY A 399 -22.41 -4.93 -4.26
CA GLY A 399 -22.23 -5.78 -3.09
C GLY A 399 -21.53 -7.11 -3.38
N ALA A 400 -21.14 -7.78 -2.29
CA ALA A 400 -20.49 -9.08 -2.34
C ALA A 400 -20.96 -10.00 -1.22
N HIS A 401 -20.99 -11.31 -1.52
CA HIS A 401 -20.97 -12.39 -0.53
C HIS A 401 -19.61 -13.10 -0.58
N LEU A 402 -19.10 -13.51 0.57
CA LEU A 402 -17.92 -14.37 0.66
C LEU A 402 -18.34 -15.71 1.27
N LEU A 403 -18.46 -16.72 0.42
CA LEU A 403 -18.91 -18.04 0.81
C LEU A 403 -17.72 -18.90 1.21
N ARG A 404 -17.75 -19.51 2.38
CA ARG A 404 -16.75 -20.50 2.83
C ARG A 404 -17.37 -21.89 2.88
N PHE A 405 -16.68 -22.85 2.29
CA PHE A 405 -16.99 -24.28 2.30
C PHE A 405 -15.91 -25.03 3.07
N ALA A 406 -16.28 -26.17 3.66
CA ALA A 406 -15.40 -27.05 4.41
C ALA A 406 -14.86 -28.20 3.57
#